data_AF-A0AAN5CR18-F1
#
_entry.id   AF-A0AAN5CR18-F1
#
_cell.length_a   1.000
_cell.length_b   1.000
_cell.length_c   1.000
_cell.angle_alpha   90.00
_cell.angle_beta   90.00
_cell.angle_gamma   90.00
#
_symmetry.space_group_name_H-M   'P 1'
#
loop_
_entity.id
_entity.type
_entity.pdbx_description
1 polymer ?
#
loop_
_entity_poly.entity_id
_entity_poly.type
_entity_poly.pdbx_seq_one_letter_code
_entity_poly.pdbx_strand_id
1 'polypeptide(L)'
;MVILSTIFGAHISWLAVIITFVRLRQLGTKSVEPTVKFMIKLCCISFVVIAVVSIPQFISVEITWIDVNATCDDEEIKQYSIPTLKESDLVYLNDCLLFRIIYISSGLLFNLLPCVLLTVLSGMLAFRLHKIHQRHSEMVISRSSTSSSESANLRD
;
A
#
# COMPACT_ATOMS: atom_id res chain seq x y z
N MET A 1 -14.20 -15.47 1.03
CA MET A 1 -12.72 -15.62 1.16
C MET A 1 -11.96 -14.59 0.32
N VAL A 2 -12.33 -14.38 -0.95
CA VAL A 2 -11.65 -13.44 -1.87
C VAL A 2 -11.59 -11.99 -1.37
N ILE A 3 -12.69 -11.45 -0.81
CA ILE A 3 -12.73 -10.07 -0.28
C ILE A 3 -11.72 -9.85 0.86
N LEU A 4 -11.59 -10.85 1.75
CA LEU A 4 -10.67 -10.76 2.87
C LEU A 4 -9.21 -10.71 2.38
N SER A 5 -8.88 -11.50 1.35
CA SER A 5 -7.56 -11.48 0.71
C SER A 5 -7.24 -10.13 0.06
N THR A 6 -8.22 -9.48 -0.59
CA THR A 6 -8.01 -8.14 -1.18
C THR A 6 -7.80 -7.06 -0.12
N ILE A 7 -8.49 -7.15 1.01
CA ILE A 7 -8.35 -6.20 2.13
C ILE A 7 -6.94 -6.32 2.75
N PHE A 8 -6.49 -7.54 3.02
CA PHE A 8 -5.15 -7.76 3.56
C PHE A 8 -4.06 -7.34 2.57
N GLY A 9 -4.22 -7.66 1.29
CA GLY A 9 -3.29 -7.22 0.23
C GLY A 9 -3.18 -5.70 0.16
N ALA A 10 -4.33 -5.01 0.15
CA ALA A 10 -4.39 -3.55 0.19
C ALA A 10 -3.67 -3.02 1.45
N HIS A 11 -3.99 -3.55 2.63
CA HIS A 11 -3.37 -3.11 3.88
C HIS A 11 -1.85 -3.25 3.88
N ILE A 12 -1.31 -4.37 3.36
CA ILE A 12 0.14 -4.57 3.25
C ILE A 12 0.78 -3.51 2.35
N SER A 13 0.17 -3.18 1.21
CA SER A 13 0.68 -2.14 0.30
C SER A 13 0.72 -0.76 0.96
N TRP A 14 -0.32 -0.43 1.73
CA TRP A 14 -0.41 0.83 2.48
C TRP A 14 0.59 0.88 3.63
N LEU A 15 0.84 -0.23 4.32
CA LEU A 15 1.91 -0.32 5.32
C LEU A 15 3.28 -0.07 4.69
N ALA A 16 3.55 -0.62 3.51
CA ALA A 16 4.80 -0.38 2.79
C ALA A 16 4.98 1.11 2.44
N VAL A 17 3.91 1.80 2.00
CA VAL A 17 3.91 3.25 1.77
C VAL A 17 4.28 4.01 3.05
N ILE A 18 3.61 3.68 4.17
CA ILE A 18 3.84 4.34 5.47
C ILE A 18 5.28 4.15 5.93
N ILE A 19 5.82 2.93 5.85
CA ILE A 19 7.21 2.63 6.24
C ILE A 19 8.19 3.44 5.40
N THR A 20 8.00 3.46 4.07
CA THR A 20 8.87 4.19 3.14
C THR A 20 8.81 5.70 3.41
N PHE A 21 7.61 6.23 3.67
CA PHE A 21 7.42 7.64 4.02
C PHE A 21 8.12 8.02 5.33
N VAL A 22 8.03 7.17 6.36
CA VAL A 22 8.70 7.45 7.63
C VAL A 22 10.22 7.39 7.47
N ARG A 23 10.76 6.42 6.73
CA ARG A 23 12.20 6.37 6.41
C ARG A 23 12.67 7.62 5.66
N LEU A 24 11.88 8.11 4.71
CA LEU A 24 12.18 9.33 3.99
C LEU A 24 12.22 10.55 4.92
N ARG A 25 11.29 10.64 5.89
CA ARG A 25 11.29 11.71 6.90
C ARG A 25 12.51 11.63 7.81
N GLN A 26 12.85 10.44 8.31
CA GLN A 26 14.03 10.23 9.15
C GLN A 26 15.32 10.71 8.47
N LEU A 27 15.49 10.44 7.17
CA LEU A 27 16.64 10.93 6.40
C LEU A 27 16.63 12.46 6.18
N GLY A 28 15.45 13.08 6.22
CA GLY A 28 15.28 14.53 6.04
C GLY A 28 15.48 15.34 7.31
N THR A 29 15.11 14.81 8.48
CA THR A 29 15.16 15.51 9.77
C THR A 29 16.27 14.95 10.65
N LYS A 30 17.34 15.71 10.86
CA LYS A 30 18.54 15.28 11.63
C LYS A 30 18.30 14.95 13.12
N SER A 31 17.09 15.11 13.68
CA SER A 31 16.92 15.09 15.15
C SER A 31 15.56 14.65 15.70
N VAL A 32 14.58 14.26 14.88
CA VAL A 32 13.26 13.87 15.40
C VAL A 32 13.01 12.41 15.09
N GLU A 33 13.27 11.56 16.08
CA GLU A 33 12.85 10.17 16.02
C GLU A 33 11.32 10.13 15.90
N PRO A 34 10.77 9.40 14.91
CA PRO A 34 9.33 9.22 14.83
C PRO A 34 8.87 8.44 16.06
N THR A 35 8.07 9.10 16.91
CA THR A 35 7.50 8.45 18.10
C THR A 35 6.69 7.23 17.67
N VAL A 36 6.91 6.07 18.29
CA VAL A 36 6.17 4.82 18.00
C VAL A 36 4.65 5.04 18.01
N LYS A 37 4.15 5.91 18.90
CA LYS A 37 2.74 6.33 18.96
C LYS A 37 2.23 6.93 17.64
N PHE A 38 3.06 7.72 16.94
CA PHE A 38 2.70 8.31 15.65
C PHE A 38 2.61 7.25 14.55
N MET A 39 3.53 6.28 14.51
CA MET A 39 3.47 5.16 13.56
C MET A 39 2.22 4.30 13.79
N ILE A 40 1.94 3.92 15.04
CA ILE A 40 0.74 3.14 15.37
C ILE A 40 -0.52 3.89 14.95
N LYS A 41 -0.58 5.21 15.22
CA LYS A 41 -1.73 6.04 14.81
C LYS A 41 -1.93 6.01 13.29
N LEU A 42 -0.87 6.12 12.49
CA LEU A 42 -0.96 6.05 11.03
C LEU A 42 -1.41 4.66 10.55
N CYS A 43 -0.89 3.58 11.13
CA CYS A 43 -1.34 2.23 10.82
C CYS A 43 -2.83 2.03 11.16
N CYS A 44 -3.28 2.46 12.33
CA CYS A 44 -4.69 2.38 12.72
C CYS A 44 -5.59 3.19 11.78
N ILE A 45 -5.19 4.41 11.42
CA ILE A 45 -5.95 5.23 10.46
C ILE A 45 -6.05 4.52 9.11
N SER A 46 -4.94 3.98 8.60
CA SER A 46 -4.93 3.23 7.34
C SER A 46 -5.86 2.02 7.39
N PHE A 47 -5.84 1.26 8.48
CA PHE A 47 -6.73 0.12 8.68
C PHE A 47 -8.20 0.52 8.67
N VAL A 48 -8.55 1.58 9.41
CA VAL A 48 -9.93 2.08 9.47
C VAL A 48 -10.41 2.57 8.11
N VAL A 49 -9.57 3.32 7.37
CA VAL A 49 -9.91 3.80 6.02
C VAL A 49 -10.17 2.62 5.08
N ILE A 50 -9.28 1.62 5.08
CA ILE A 50 -9.46 0.42 4.25
C ILE A 50 -10.73 -0.34 4.64
N ALA A 51 -10.98 -0.50 5.94
CA ALA A 51 -12.19 -1.17 6.44
C ALA A 51 -13.46 -0.45 5.96
N VAL A 52 -13.53 0.87 6.07
CA VAL A 52 -14.68 1.68 5.62
C VAL A 52 -14.87 1.57 4.11
N VAL A 53 -13.80 1.68 3.33
CA VAL A 53 -13.84 1.57 1.86
C VAL A 53 -14.23 0.16 1.40
N SER A 54 -14.04 -0.85 2.25
CA SER A 54 -14.42 -2.24 1.97
C SER A 54 -15.88 -2.54 2.28
N ILE A 55 -16.59 -1.68 3.02
CA ILE A 55 -18.01 -1.89 3.37
C ILE A 55 -18.88 -2.11 2.12
N PRO A 56 -18.80 -1.30 1.06
CA PRO A 56 -19.58 -1.53 -0.16
C PRO A 56 -19.28 -2.87 -0.84
N GLN A 57 -18.04 -3.36 -0.75
CA GLN A 57 -17.65 -4.67 -1.30
C GLN A 57 -18.26 -5.83 -0.52
N PHE A 58 -18.47 -5.67 0.79
CA PHE A 58 -19.22 -6.67 1.57
C PHE A 58 -20.69 -6.67 1.20
N ILE A 59 -21.28 -5.50 0.94
CA ILE A 59 -22.69 -5.37 0.55
C ILE A 59 -22.93 -5.95 -0.86
N SER A 60 -21.92 -5.93 -1.74
CA SER A 60 -22.07 -6.45 -3.10
C SER A 60 -22.16 -7.96 -3.23
N VAL A 61 -21.95 -8.71 -2.15
CA VAL A 61 -21.93 -10.17 -2.20
C VAL A 61 -23.06 -10.74 -1.36
N GLU A 62 -23.82 -11.63 -1.98
CA GLU A 62 -24.92 -12.34 -1.37
C GLU A 62 -24.65 -13.85 -1.40
N ILE A 63 -24.99 -14.53 -0.30
CA ILE A 63 -24.87 -15.99 -0.23
C ILE A 63 -26.20 -16.56 -0.73
N THR A 64 -26.18 -17.13 -1.92
CA THR A 64 -27.35 -17.78 -2.52
C THR A 64 -27.13 -19.28 -2.54
N TRP A 65 -28.18 -20.04 -2.24
CA TRP A 65 -28.18 -21.49 -2.36
C TRP A 65 -28.55 -21.84 -3.80
N ILE A 66 -27.66 -22.52 -4.52
CA ILE A 66 -27.94 -23.04 -5.85
C ILE A 66 -28.09 -24.55 -5.75
N ASP A 67 -29.14 -25.07 -6.37
CA ASP A 67 -29.38 -26.50 -6.48
C ASP A 67 -28.32 -27.13 -7.39
N VAL A 68 -27.71 -28.22 -6.93
CA VAL A 68 -26.65 -28.94 -7.67
C VAL A 68 -27.14 -29.45 -9.03
N ASN A 69 -28.46 -29.59 -9.19
CA ASN A 69 -29.14 -29.94 -10.43
C ASN A 69 -28.83 -28.99 -11.62
N ALA A 70 -28.43 -27.74 -11.36
CA ALA A 70 -28.06 -26.79 -12.41
C ALA A 70 -26.61 -26.95 -12.91
N THR A 71 -25.78 -27.74 -12.22
CA THR A 71 -24.32 -27.81 -12.46
C THR A 71 -23.80 -29.23 -12.71
N CYS A 72 -24.48 -30.26 -12.19
CA CYS A 72 -24.10 -31.67 -12.35
C CYS A 72 -25.30 -32.53 -12.79
N ASP A 73 -25.11 -33.33 -13.85
CA ASP A 73 -26.11 -34.23 -14.44
C ASP A 73 -26.17 -35.60 -13.73
N ASP A 74 -25.99 -35.60 -12.40
CA ASP A 74 -25.94 -36.82 -11.59
C ASP A 74 -27.20 -36.93 -10.73
N GLU A 75 -27.98 -38.00 -10.94
CA GLU A 75 -29.33 -38.14 -10.37
C GLU A 75 -29.37 -38.28 -8.85
N GLU A 76 -28.28 -38.76 -8.23
CA GLU A 76 -28.19 -39.01 -6.79
C GLU A 76 -27.92 -37.75 -5.95
N ILE A 77 -27.44 -36.67 -6.56
CA ILE A 77 -27.00 -35.44 -5.86
C ILE A 77 -28.00 -34.29 -6.06
N LYS A 78 -29.11 -34.53 -6.78
CA LYS A 78 -30.13 -33.55 -7.18
C LYS A 78 -30.82 -32.82 -6.02
N GLN A 79 -30.72 -33.33 -4.78
CA GLN A 79 -31.37 -32.74 -3.60
C GLN A 79 -30.46 -31.89 -2.72
N TYR A 80 -29.16 -31.80 -3.04
CA TYR A 80 -28.23 -30.98 -2.25
C TYR A 80 -28.16 -29.57 -2.83
N SER A 81 -28.24 -28.57 -1.96
CA SER A 81 -27.98 -27.18 -2.28
C SER A 81 -26.59 -26.80 -1.76
N ILE A 82 -25.78 -26.17 -2.61
CA ILE A 82 -24.44 -25.69 -2.22
C ILE A 82 -24.52 -24.17 -2.07
N PRO A 83 -24.01 -23.61 -0.95
CA PRO A 83 -23.93 -22.17 -0.80
C PRO A 83 -22.89 -21.62 -1.78
N THR A 84 -23.33 -20.77 -2.70
CA THR A 84 -22.44 -20.04 -3.61
C THR A 84 -22.44 -18.55 -3.29
N LEU A 85 -21.36 -17.88 -3.67
CA LEU A 85 -21.25 -16.43 -3.60
C LEU A 85 -21.72 -15.87 -4.93
N LYS A 86 -22.83 -15.12 -4.92
CA LYS A 86 -23.34 -14.40 -6.07
C LYS A 86 -23.21 -12.89 -5.82
N GLU A 87 -23.02 -12.11 -6.88
CA GLU A 87 -23.19 -10.66 -6.78
C GLU A 87 -24.65 -10.33 -6.45
N SER A 88 -24.85 -9.48 -5.45
CA SER A 88 -26.19 -9.07 -5.03
C SER A 88 -26.83 -8.17 -6.09
N ASP A 89 -28.14 -8.33 -6.32
CA ASP A 89 -28.88 -7.49 -7.27
C ASP A 89 -28.91 -6.00 -6.84
N LEU A 90 -28.65 -5.72 -5.55
CA LEU A 90 -28.47 -4.37 -5.01
C LEU A 90 -27.33 -3.60 -5.67
N VAL A 91 -26.34 -4.29 -6.23
CA VAL A 91 -25.19 -3.69 -6.92
C VAL A 91 -25.61 -2.94 -8.19
N TYR A 92 -26.70 -3.38 -8.82
CA TYR A 92 -27.22 -2.86 -10.07
C TYR A 92 -28.35 -1.83 -9.89
N LEU A 93 -28.84 -1.66 -8.65
CA LEU A 93 -29.83 -0.63 -8.33
C LEU A 93 -29.22 0.78 -8.45
N ASN A 94 -30.06 1.76 -8.79
CA ASN A 94 -29.69 3.18 -8.98
C ASN A 94 -28.52 3.36 -9.96
N ASP A 95 -28.75 3.06 -11.24
CA ASP A 95 -27.78 3.27 -12.33
C ASP A 95 -26.40 2.65 -12.09
N CYS A 96 -26.34 1.48 -11.43
CA CYS A 96 -25.09 0.78 -11.09
C CYS A 96 -24.11 1.66 -10.29
N LEU A 97 -24.60 2.62 -9.50
CA LEU A 97 -23.77 3.54 -8.74
C LEU A 97 -22.88 2.80 -7.73
N LEU A 98 -23.44 1.78 -7.05
CA LEU A 98 -22.69 0.96 -6.09
C LEU A 98 -21.57 0.19 -6.79
N PHE A 99 -21.86 -0.41 -7.94
CA PHE A 99 -20.86 -1.06 -8.80
C PHE A 99 -19.72 -0.11 -9.18
N ARG A 100 -20.06 1.12 -9.58
CA ARG A 100 -19.09 2.14 -9.96
C ARG A 100 -18.18 2.53 -8.79
N ILE A 101 -18.75 2.69 -7.59
CA ILE A 101 -17.98 2.98 -6.37
C ILE A 101 -17.02 1.84 -6.06
N ILE A 102 -17.49 0.59 -6.12
CA ILE A 102 -16.68 -0.60 -5.84
C ILE A 102 -15.54 -0.74 -6.85
N TYR A 103 -15.81 -0.50 -8.12
CA TYR A 103 -14.79 -0.57 -9.17
C TYR A 103 -13.73 0.53 -9.00
N ILE A 104 -14.17 1.76 -8.73
CA ILE A 104 -13.27 2.89 -8.48
C ILE A 104 -12.44 2.63 -7.22
N SER A 105 -13.06 2.20 -6.12
CA SER A 105 -12.33 1.96 -4.87
C SER A 105 -11.34 0.81 -4.99
N SER A 106 -11.73 -0.29 -5.63
CA SER A 106 -10.83 -1.43 -5.82
C SER A 106 -9.67 -1.13 -6.77
N GLY A 107 -9.95 -0.44 -7.88
CA GLY A 107 -8.93 -0.09 -8.88
C GLY A 107 -7.98 1.01 -8.39
N LEU A 108 -8.52 2.14 -7.92
CA LEU A 108 -7.72 3.31 -7.56
C LEU A 108 -7.13 3.20 -6.17
N LEU A 109 -7.94 2.96 -5.14
CA LEU A 109 -7.50 3.06 -3.74
C LEU A 109 -6.66 1.86 -3.29
N PHE A 110 -6.96 0.65 -3.77
CA PHE A 110 -6.23 -0.54 -3.36
C PHE A 110 -5.02 -0.88 -4.23
N ASN A 111 -5.04 -0.52 -5.52
CA ASN A 111 -3.97 -0.88 -6.45
C ASN A 111 -3.18 0.32 -6.95
N LEU A 112 -3.82 1.27 -7.63
CA LEU A 112 -3.09 2.33 -8.33
C LEU A 112 -2.40 3.31 -7.38
N LEU A 113 -3.12 3.79 -6.37
CA LEU A 113 -2.65 4.82 -5.46
C LEU A 113 -1.45 4.39 -4.60
N PRO A 114 -1.47 3.22 -3.91
CA PRO A 114 -0.30 2.78 -3.15
C PRO A 114 0.91 2.51 -4.06
N CYS A 115 0.71 1.99 -5.27
CA CYS A 115 1.78 1.78 -6.24
C CYS A 115 2.44 3.10 -6.67
N VAL A 116 1.64 4.10 -7.07
CA VAL A 116 2.16 5.41 -7.48
C VAL A 116 2.89 6.10 -6.32
N LEU A 117 2.31 6.07 -5.12
CA LEU A 117 2.98 6.62 -3.93
C LEU A 117 4.31 5.92 -3.64
N LEU A 118 4.36 4.58 -3.73
CA LEU A 118 5.59 3.83 -3.53
C LEU A 118 6.67 4.21 -4.54
N THR A 119 6.32 4.33 -5.83
CA THR A 119 7.27 4.74 -6.87
C THR A 119 7.83 6.13 -6.60
N VAL A 120 6.95 7.09 -6.27
CA VAL A 120 7.37 8.47 -5.95
C VAL A 120 8.25 8.51 -4.71
N LEU A 121 7.84 7.85 -3.61
CA LEU A 121 8.59 7.84 -2.36
C LEU A 121 9.95 7.14 -2.52
N SER A 122 10.00 6.04 -3.26
CA SER A 122 11.24 5.32 -3.56
C SER A 122 12.18 6.17 -4.41
N GLY A 123 11.64 6.88 -5.41
CA GLY A 123 12.41 7.83 -6.22
C GLY A 123 12.97 8.99 -5.38
N MET A 124 12.16 9.57 -4.50
CA MET A 124 12.61 10.62 -3.57
C MET A 124 13.68 10.11 -2.60
N LEU A 125 13.55 8.86 -2.13
CA LEU A 125 14.52 8.22 -1.24
C LEU A 125 15.86 8.04 -1.95
N ALA A 126 15.84 7.51 -3.17
CA ALA A 126 17.03 7.35 -4.00
C ALA A 126 17.71 8.70 -4.28
N PHE A 127 16.93 9.72 -4.64
CA PHE A 127 17.45 11.07 -4.86
C PHE A 127 18.14 11.67 -3.63
N ARG A 128 17.51 11.54 -2.44
CA ARG A 128 18.11 12.03 -1.19
C ARG A 128 19.38 11.28 -0.83
N LEU A 129 19.39 9.95 -0.98
CA LEU A 129 20.58 9.13 -0.74
C LEU A 129 21.72 9.54 -1.67
N HIS A 130 21.45 9.71 -2.97
CA HIS A 130 22.46 10.13 -3.94
C HIS A 130 23.03 11.52 -3.59
N LYS A 131 22.17 12.46 -3.20
CA LYS A 131 22.59 13.80 -2.76
C LYS A 131 23.42 13.80 -1.47
N ILE A 132 23.21 12.84 -0.57
CA ILE A 132 24.03 12.67 0.64
C ILE A 132 25.38 12.06 0.27
N HIS A 133 25.40 11.05 -0.60
CA HIS A 133 26.61 10.40 -1.07
C HIS A 133 27.54 11.38 -1.81
N GLN A 134 26.99 12.20 -2.71
CA GLN A 134 27.74 13.25 -3.41
C GLN A 134 28.40 14.25 -2.44
N ARG A 135 27.64 14.72 -1.44
CA ARG A 135 28.18 15.60 -0.40
C ARG A 135 29.29 14.94 0.42
N HIS A 136 29.16 13.65 0.71
CA HIS A 136 30.21 12.91 1.42
C HIS A 136 31.49 12.78 0.57
N SER A 137 31.38 12.46 -0.72
CA SER A 137 32.55 12.39 -1.61
C SER A 137 33.27 13.73 -1.75
N GLU A 138 32.52 14.84 -1.85
CA GLU A 138 33.09 16.19 -1.91
C GLU A 138 33.84 16.55 -0.62
N MET A 139 33.28 16.21 0.56
CA MET A 139 33.95 16.45 1.85
C MET A 139 35.22 15.60 2.03
N VAL A 140 35.23 14.36 1.56
CA VAL A 140 36.42 13.49 1.65
C VAL A 140 37.53 14.01 0.73
N ILE A 141 37.20 14.40 -0.50
CA ILE A 141 38.16 14.95 -1.46
C ILE A 141 38.73 16.27 -0.93
N SER A 142 37.88 17.20 -0.47
CA SER A 142 38.33 18.49 0.08
C SER A 142 39.21 18.33 1.33
N ARG A 143 38.90 17.38 2.22
CA ARG A 143 39.76 17.07 3.39
C ARG A 143 41.14 16.55 2.99
N SER A 144 41.22 15.73 1.94
CA SER A 144 42.51 15.21 1.44
C SER A 144 43.38 16.32 0.84
N SER A 145 42.79 17.25 0.08
CA SER A 145 43.53 18.39 -0.49
C SER A 145 44.06 19.33 0.58
N THR A 146 43.30 19.59 1.66
CA THR A 146 43.77 20.47 2.75
C THR A 146 44.96 19.86 3.49
N SER A 147 44.92 18.55 3.77
CA SER A 147 46.05 17.87 4.44
C SER A 147 47.34 17.86 3.62
N SER A 148 47.23 17.82 2.29
CA SER A 148 48.39 17.83 1.39
C SER A 148 49.03 19.22 1.29
N SER A 149 48.21 20.28 1.27
CA SER A 149 48.69 21.67 1.31
C SER A 149 49.36 22.04 2.64
N GLU A 150 48.83 21.56 3.77
CA GLU A 150 49.40 21.80 5.10
C GLU A 150 50.74 21.09 5.31
N SER A 151 50.92 19.92 4.68
CA SER A 151 52.18 19.15 4.70
C SER A 151 53.27 19.76 3.81
N ALA A 152 52.90 20.46 2.74
CA ALA A 152 53.83 21.14 1.85
C ALA A 152 54.38 22.43 2.47
N ASN A 153 53.54 23.15 3.22
CA ASN A 153 53.91 24.43 3.83
C ASN A 153 54.76 24.31 5.11
N LEU A 154 54.93 23.09 5.65
CA LEU A 154 55.77 22.81 6.83
C LEU A 154 57.21 22.38 6.47
N ARG A 155 57.55 22.35 5.18
CA ARG A 155 58.88 21.96 4.66
C ARG A 155 59.69 23.14 4.10
N ASP A 156 59.12 24.34 4.06
CA ASP A 156 59.80 25.61 3.78
C ASP A 156 60.07 26.36 5.09
#